data_AF-A0A7S1PP25-F1
#
_entry.id   AF-A0A7S1PP25-F1
#
_cell.length_a   1.000
_cell.length_b   1.000
_cell.length_c   1.000
_cell.angle_alpha   90.00
_cell.angle_beta   90.00
_cell.angle_gamma   90.00
#
_symmetry.space_group_name_H-M   'P 1'
#
loop_
_entity.id
_entity.type
_entity.pdbx_description
1 polymer ?
#
loop_
_entity_poly.entity_id
_entity_poly.type
_entity_poly.pdbx_seq_one_letter_code
_entity_poly.pdbx_strand_id
1 'polypeptide(L)'
;GGDKGGMQALINMIKATKNPIMCICNDRGDQQVRNLAPHCFDIKFRKPDNLLVAKRIKSILEGEGKRVDPVAIEATVEACGHDIRQVLNHVQFFGGGRATSQKDTQVALSPFEAVTQLLSPP
;
A
#
# COMPACT_ATOMS: atom_id res chain seq x y z
N GLY A 1 4.13 -16.51 21.73
CA GLY A 1 4.57 -15.86 22.98
C GLY A 1 6.06 -15.57 22.96
N GLY A 2 6.56 -14.82 21.98
CA GLY A 2 8.00 -14.60 21.77
C GLY A 2 8.57 -13.32 22.40
N ASP A 3 7.75 -12.28 22.58
CA ASP A 3 8.28 -10.93 22.90
C ASP A 3 8.09 -10.49 24.35
N LYS A 4 7.81 -11.42 25.27
CA LYS A 4 7.67 -11.11 26.70
C LYS A 4 9.01 -10.59 27.24
N GLY A 5 9.14 -9.26 27.31
CA GLY A 5 10.33 -8.54 27.79
C GLY A 5 11.10 -7.76 26.72
N GLY A 6 10.93 -8.09 25.43
CA GLY A 6 11.61 -7.39 24.33
C GLY A 6 11.26 -5.90 24.26
N MET A 7 9.99 -5.57 24.51
CA MET A 7 9.54 -4.18 24.52
C MET A 7 10.17 -3.35 25.64
N GLN A 8 10.33 -3.93 26.84
CA GLN A 8 10.98 -3.23 27.96
C GLN A 8 12.47 -3.01 27.68
N ALA A 9 13.15 -3.98 27.08
CA ALA A 9 14.53 -3.84 26.67
C ALA A 9 14.69 -2.75 25.60
N LEU A 10 13.78 -2.67 24.62
CA LEU A 10 13.76 -1.63 23.60
C LEU A 10 13.56 -0.24 24.21
N ILE A 11 12.61 -0.09 25.15
CA ILE A 11 12.39 1.18 25.86
C ILE A 11 13.65 1.62 26.62
N ASN A 12 14.32 0.69 27.30
CA ASN A 12 15.56 0.99 28.02
C ASN A 12 16.67 1.41 27.03
N MET A 13 16.75 0.78 25.87
CA MET A 13 17.69 1.14 24.81
C MET A 13 17.41 2.54 24.27
N ILE A 14 16.15 2.90 23.99
CA ILE A 14 15.75 4.24 23.53
C ILE A 14 16.19 5.33 24.52
N LYS A 15 16.08 5.05 25.83
CA LYS A 15 16.48 6.01 26.88
C LYS A 15 17.99 6.19 27.02
N ALA A 16 18.79 5.18 26.70
CA ALA A 16 20.23 5.17 26.95
C ALA A 16 21.08 5.45 25.70
N THR A 17 20.55 5.16 24.52
CA THR A 17 21.28 5.29 23.25
C THR A 17 21.60 6.75 22.92
N LYS A 18 22.76 6.98 22.31
CA LYS A 18 23.09 8.26 21.64
C LYS A 18 22.83 8.20 20.13
N ASN A 19 22.54 7.01 19.61
CA ASN A 19 22.19 6.79 18.21
C ASN A 19 20.67 6.85 18.03
N PRO A 20 20.16 7.58 17.02
CA PRO A 20 18.72 7.70 16.80
C PRO A 20 18.11 6.34 16.42
N ILE A 21 16.98 6.00 17.06
CA ILE A 21 16.21 4.79 16.76
C ILE A 21 14.93 5.20 16.03
N MET A 22 14.66 4.58 14.88
CA MET A 22 13.43 4.77 14.12
C MET A 22 12.56 3.51 14.24
N CYS A 23 11.43 3.64 14.96
CA CYS A 23 10.44 2.58 15.09
C CYS A 23 9.32 2.79 14.08
N ILE A 24 9.00 1.77 13.28
CA ILE A 24 7.92 1.80 12.29
C ILE A 24 6.86 0.79 12.70
N CYS A 25 5.61 1.23 12.78
CA CYS A 25 4.47 0.38 13.09
C CYS A 25 3.30 0.68 12.15
N ASN A 26 2.48 -0.33 11.87
CA ASN A 26 1.28 -0.17 11.04
C ASN A 26 0.10 0.38 11.84
N ASP A 27 -0.05 -0.02 13.10
CA ASP A 27 -1.13 0.41 13.97
C ASP A 27 -0.58 0.91 15.31
N ARG A 28 -0.94 2.15 15.65
CA ARG A 28 -0.60 2.77 16.93
C ARG A 28 -1.46 2.23 18.09
N GLY A 29 -2.63 1.69 17.79
CA GLY A 29 -3.56 1.08 18.75
C GLY A 29 -3.10 -0.27 19.28
N ASP A 30 -2.14 -0.90 18.61
CA ASP A 30 -1.57 -2.17 19.05
C ASP A 30 -1.02 -2.08 20.48
N GLN A 31 -1.29 -3.09 21.30
CA GLN A 31 -0.97 -3.09 22.73
C GLN A 31 0.53 -2.92 23.00
N GLN A 32 1.40 -3.47 22.16
CA GLN A 32 2.85 -3.33 22.31
C GLN A 32 3.30 -1.92 21.92
N VAL A 33 2.75 -1.39 20.83
CA VAL A 33 3.05 -0.03 20.35
C VAL A 33 2.56 1.03 21.32
N ARG A 34 1.39 0.85 21.94
CA ARG A 34 0.85 1.78 22.95
C ARG A 34 1.78 1.95 24.15
N ASN A 35 2.53 0.92 24.51
CA ASN A 35 3.51 0.97 25.60
C ASN A 35 4.81 1.67 25.17
N LEU A 36 5.19 1.56 23.89
CA LEU A 36 6.40 2.18 23.32
C LEU A 36 6.20 3.67 22.98
N ALA A 37 5.04 4.02 22.44
CA ALA A 37 4.73 5.34 21.87
C ALA A 37 5.02 6.54 22.79
N PRO A 38 4.81 6.47 24.13
CA PRO A 38 5.16 7.58 25.03
C PRO A 38 6.66 7.88 25.12
N HIS A 39 7.52 6.97 24.66
CA HIS A 39 8.98 7.12 24.69
C HIS A 39 9.57 7.55 23.35
N CYS A 40 8.74 7.76 22.32
CA CYS A 40 9.17 8.11 20.97
C CYS A 40 8.52 9.42 20.52
N PHE A 41 9.16 10.10 19.55
CA PHE A 41 8.50 11.16 18.80
C PHE A 41 7.53 10.54 17.77
N ASP A 42 6.24 10.87 17.85
CA ASP A 42 5.19 10.25 17.05
C ASP A 42 5.00 10.98 15.70
N ILE A 43 5.41 10.32 14.61
CA ILE A 43 5.18 10.78 13.23
C ILE A 43 4.10 9.91 12.60
N LYS A 44 2.93 10.51 12.33
CA LYS A 44 1.78 9.81 11.75
C LYS A 44 1.79 9.90 10.23
N PHE A 45 1.91 8.76 9.57
CA PHE A 45 1.67 8.63 8.14
C PHE A 45 0.18 8.47 7.89
N ARG A 46 -0.36 9.24 6.94
CA ARG A 46 -1.72 9.09 6.44
C ARG A 46 -1.66 8.53 5.03
N LYS A 47 -2.75 7.90 4.59
CA LYS A 47 -2.88 7.52 3.19
C LYS A 47 -2.71 8.79 2.33
N PRO A 48 -1.86 8.74 1.29
CA PRO A 48 -1.69 9.86 0.38
C PRO A 48 -2.98 10.12 -0.38
N ASP A 49 -3.11 11.35 -0.87
CA ASP A 49 -4.24 11.73 -1.71
C ASP A 49 -4.20 11.01 -3.07
N ASN A 50 -5.38 10.67 -3.62
CA ASN A 50 -5.51 9.87 -4.83
C ASN A 50 -4.86 10.54 -6.03
N LEU A 51 -5.10 11.85 -6.17
CA LEU A 51 -4.54 12.64 -7.25
C LEU A 51 -3.02 12.68 -7.17
N LEU A 52 -2.46 12.77 -5.96
CA LEU A 52 -1.01 12.76 -5.75
C LEU A 52 -0.39 11.41 -6.15
N VAL A 53 -1.02 10.30 -5.75
CA VAL A 53 -0.56 8.95 -6.13
C VAL A 53 -0.68 8.77 -7.65
N ALA A 54 -1.82 9.11 -8.24
CA ALA A 54 -2.04 8.97 -9.68
C ALA A 54 -1.02 9.76 -10.50
N LYS A 55 -0.74 11.01 -10.10
CA LYS A 55 0.32 11.82 -10.72
C LYS A 55 1.70 11.17 -10.63
N ARG A 56 2.03 10.57 -9.48
CA ARG A 56 3.30 9.86 -9.30
C ARG A 56 3.40 8.61 -10.17
N ILE A 57 2.33 7.82 -10.24
CA ILE A 57 2.28 6.61 -11.05
C ILE A 57 2.38 6.94 -12.53
N LYS A 58 1.68 7.99 -13.00
CA LYS A 58 1.80 8.50 -14.37
C LYS A 58 3.25 8.84 -14.71
N SER A 59 3.94 9.58 -13.85
CA SER A 59 5.35 9.95 -14.06
C SER A 59 6.27 8.73 -14.13
N ILE A 60 5.99 7.66 -13.37
CA ILE A 60 6.75 6.40 -13.42
C ILE A 60 6.52 5.71 -14.77
N LEU A 61 5.26 5.57 -15.19
CA LEU A 61 4.90 4.91 -16.45
C LEU A 61 5.44 5.65 -17.67
N GLU A 62 5.39 6.99 -17.67
CA GLU A 62 6.00 7.82 -18.72
C GLU A 62 7.52 7.62 -18.79
N GLY A 63 8.18 7.49 -17.63
CA GLY A 63 9.61 7.15 -17.55
C GLY A 63 9.94 5.74 -18.08
N GLU A 64 8.97 4.82 -18.05
CA GLU A 64 9.05 3.49 -18.66
C GLU A 64 8.62 3.47 -20.14
N GLY A 65 8.29 4.62 -20.74
CA GLY A 65 7.81 4.72 -22.12
C GLY A 65 6.37 4.24 -22.33
N LYS A 66 5.60 4.05 -21.25
CA LYS A 66 4.18 3.66 -21.29
C LYS A 66 3.31 4.91 -21.21
N ARG A 67 2.37 5.05 -22.15
CA ARG A 67 1.35 6.11 -22.11
C ARG A 67 0.06 5.53 -21.54
N VAL A 68 -0.44 6.15 -20.47
CA VAL A 68 -1.68 5.72 -19.81
C VAL A 68 -2.55 6.93 -19.53
N ASP A 69 -3.85 6.74 -19.70
CA ASP A 69 -4.88 7.76 -19.44
C ASP A 69 -4.94 8.08 -17.93
N PRO A 70 -4.85 9.37 -17.52
CA PRO A 70 -4.93 9.76 -16.11
C PRO A 70 -6.16 9.23 -15.38
N VAL A 71 -7.33 9.17 -16.05
CA VAL A 71 -8.58 8.67 -15.45
C VAL A 71 -8.45 7.19 -15.07
N ALA A 72 -7.82 6.39 -15.94
CA ALA A 72 -7.58 4.98 -15.66
C ALA A 72 -6.61 4.76 -14.48
N ILE A 73 -5.60 5.63 -14.33
CA ILE A 73 -4.67 5.57 -13.20
C ILE A 73 -5.40 5.91 -11.90
N GLU A 74 -6.22 6.96 -11.88
CA GLU A 74 -7.01 7.34 -10.70
C GLU A 74 -7.94 6.22 -10.25
N ALA A 75 -8.67 5.59 -11.18
CA ALA A 75 -9.51 4.44 -10.89
C ALA A 75 -8.70 3.25 -10.32
N THR A 76 -7.49 3.01 -10.85
CA THR A 76 -6.59 1.96 -10.33
C THR A 76 -6.13 2.28 -8.90
N VAL A 77 -5.82 3.54 -8.60
CA VAL A 77 -5.42 4.00 -7.27
C VAL A 77 -6.54 3.80 -6.25
N GLU A 78 -7.77 4.14 -6.64
CA GLU A 78 -8.97 3.94 -5.82
C GLU A 78 -9.22 2.46 -5.55
N ALA A 79 -9.16 1.62 -6.59
CA ALA A 79 -9.33 0.17 -6.47
C ALA A 79 -8.27 -0.49 -5.56
N CYS A 80 -7.06 0.09 -5.49
CA CYS A 80 -5.99 -0.37 -4.60
C CYS A 80 -6.06 0.22 -3.18
N GLY A 81 -7.14 0.92 -2.82
CA GLY A 81 -7.30 1.48 -1.48
C GLY A 81 -6.23 2.50 -1.10
N HIS A 82 -5.65 3.17 -2.10
CA HIS A 82 -4.61 4.19 -2.00
C HIS A 82 -3.25 3.66 -1.50
N ASP A 83 -3.00 2.34 -1.63
CA ASP A 83 -1.70 1.73 -1.36
C ASP A 83 -0.79 1.82 -2.60
N ILE A 84 0.26 2.64 -2.51
CA ILE A 84 1.19 2.88 -3.62
C ILE A 84 1.85 1.57 -4.10
N ARG A 85 2.20 0.66 -3.19
CA ARG A 85 2.85 -0.61 -3.55
C ARG A 85 1.88 -1.49 -4.32
N GLN A 86 0.63 -1.56 -3.87
CA GLN A 86 -0.41 -2.33 -4.56
C GLN A 86 -0.69 -1.75 -5.95
N VAL A 87 -0.75 -0.42 -6.09
CA VAL A 87 -0.92 0.23 -7.40
C VAL A 87 0.25 -0.09 -8.34
N LEU A 88 1.49 0.01 -7.86
CA LEU A 88 2.69 -0.33 -8.63
C LEU A 88 2.67 -1.79 -9.10
N ASN A 89 2.32 -2.72 -8.20
CA ASN A 89 2.17 -4.11 -8.55
C ASN A 89 1.08 -4.28 -9.62
N HIS A 90 -0.07 -3.65 -9.45
CA HIS A 90 -1.17 -3.71 -10.41
C HIS A 90 -0.73 -3.24 -11.80
N VAL A 91 -0.13 -2.04 -11.91
CA VAL A 91 0.32 -1.52 -13.22
C VAL A 91 1.47 -2.33 -13.82
N GLN A 92 2.29 -3.01 -13.00
CA GLN A 92 3.34 -3.89 -13.48
C GLN A 92 2.77 -5.19 -14.08
N PHE A 93 1.80 -5.81 -13.42
CA PHE A 93 1.16 -7.04 -13.89
C PHE A 93 0.26 -6.80 -15.11
N PHE A 94 -0.51 -5.71 -15.12
CA PHE A 94 -1.52 -5.46 -16.15
C PHE A 94 -1.06 -4.50 -17.26
N GLY A 95 -0.02 -3.69 -17.02
CA GLY A 95 0.54 -2.76 -18.02
C GLY A 95 1.63 -3.36 -18.93
N GLY A 96 2.00 -4.63 -18.72
CA GLY A 96 2.91 -5.36 -19.59
C GLY A 96 2.13 -6.09 -20.67
N GLY A 97 2.19 -5.59 -21.92
CA GLY A 97 1.49 -6.14 -23.10
C GLY A 97 1.93 -7.54 -23.56
N ARG A 98 2.05 -8.52 -22.67
CA ARG A 98 2.08 -9.95 -22.99
C ARG A 98 1.06 -10.66 -22.12
N ALA A 99 -0.21 -10.57 -22.51
CA ALA A 99 -1.21 -11.54 -22.11
C ALA A 99 -0.84 -12.89 -22.75
N THR A 100 -0.01 -13.69 -22.07
CA THR A 100 0.32 -15.06 -22.50
C THR A 100 -0.66 -16.12 -22.01
N SER A 101 -1.69 -15.75 -21.24
CA SER A 101 -2.72 -16.71 -20.80
C SER A 101 -4.07 -16.04 -20.59
N GLN A 102 -5.11 -16.55 -21.27
CA GLN A 102 -6.52 -16.18 -21.09
C GLN A 102 -7.05 -16.43 -19.66
N LYS A 103 -6.28 -17.09 -18.79
CA LYS A 103 -6.61 -17.33 -17.38
C LYS A 103 -6.40 -16.10 -16.48
N ASP A 104 -5.54 -15.16 -16.87
CA ASP A 104 -5.24 -13.97 -16.06
C ASP A 104 -6.27 -12.84 -16.25
N THR A 105 -7.06 -12.90 -17.34
CA THR A 105 -8.18 -11.97 -17.60
C THR A 105 -9.30 -12.09 -16.56
N GLN A 106 -9.41 -13.22 -15.85
CA GLN A 106 -10.40 -13.38 -14.76
C GLN A 106 -10.11 -12.49 -13.54
N VAL A 107 -8.86 -12.04 -13.35
CA VAL A 107 -8.49 -11.12 -12.26
C VAL A 107 -8.66 -9.64 -12.68
N ALA A 108 -8.90 -9.39 -13.97
CA ALA A 108 -9.14 -8.05 -14.50
C ALA A 108 -10.58 -7.56 -14.30
N LEU A 109 -11.50 -8.43 -13.86
CA LEU A 109 -12.82 -8.00 -13.41
C LEU A 109 -12.65 -7.32 -12.05
N SER A 110 -12.92 -6.02 -12.00
CA SER A 110 -13.11 -5.35 -10.71
C SER A 110 -14.17 -6.12 -9.91
N PRO A 111 -14.11 -6.10 -8.56
CA PRO A 111 -15.16 -6.73 -7.75
C PRO A 111 -16.57 -6.27 -8.18
N PHE A 112 -16.70 -5.01 -8.62
CA PHE A 112 -17.94 -4.47 -9.17
C PHE A 112 -18.37 -5.12 -10.48
N GLU A 113 -17.49 -5.24 -11.47
CA GLU A 113 -17.82 -5.90 -12.74
C GLU A 113 -18.11 -7.39 -12.55
N ALA A 114 -17.36 -8.05 -11.65
CA ALA A 114 -17.62 -9.44 -11.29
C ALA A 114 -19.02 -9.61 -10.67
N VAL A 115 -19.44 -8.69 -9.79
CA VAL A 115 -20.79 -8.69 -9.22
C VAL A 115 -21.84 -8.37 -10.29
N THR A 116 -21.62 -7.39 -11.17
CA THR A 116 -22.55 -7.09 -12.26
C THR A 116 -22.74 -8.28 -13.17
N GLN A 117 -21.66 -8.98 -13.54
CA GLN A 117 -21.72 -10.16 -14.38
C GLN A 117 -22.39 -11.35 -13.69
N LEU A 118 -22.13 -11.55 -12.38
CA LEU A 118 -22.78 -12.57 -11.57
C LEU A 118 -24.29 -12.33 -11.40
N LEU A 119 -24.70 -11.07 -11.33
CA LEU A 119 -26.10 -10.65 -11.14
C LEU A 119 -26.82 -10.34 -12.45
N SER A 120 -26.17 -10.50 -13.59
CA SER A 120 -26.81 -10.34 -14.90
C SER A 120 -27.71 -11.56 -15.18
N PRO A 121 -28.96 -11.36 -15.65
CA PRO A 121 -29.81 -12.46 -16.06
C PRO A 121 -29.17 -13.24 -17.24
N PRO A 122 -29.45 -14.55 -17.37
CA PRO A 122 -28.88 -15.40 -18.41
C PRO A 122 -29.27 -14.99 -19.83
#